data_AF-A0A455SQB7-F1
#
_entry.id   AF-A0A455SQB7-F1
#
_cell.length_a   1.000
_cell.length_b   1.000
_cell.length_c   1.000
_cell.angle_alpha   90.00
_cell.angle_beta   90.00
_cell.angle_gamma   90.00
#
_symmetry.space_group_name_H-M   'P 1'
#
loop_
_entity.id
_entity.type
_entity.pdbx_description
1 polymer ?
#
loop_
_entity_poly.entity_id
_entity_poly.type
_entity_poly.pdbx_seq_one_letter_code
_entity_poly.pdbx_strand_id
1 'polypeptide(L)'
;MASQLQQRIPVAVLGATGMVGQRFIELLHNHPWFELVGLAASEQHGGRPYGEVARWRLPESDMPASVASLPVVACRPEALPGVRVVFSALPGEVAGEIEEAFARAGVAVFSNAKNHRMAPDVPLLIPEVNADHVAAIQEQRQRREWPGFIITNANCSATPLVMALKPLQQAFGIKKAILTTLQAISGAGYPGLPSYDIVDNVIPYIGGEEEKLERETRKMLGTWEEGRGFVDAPLAVSAHCTRVPTREGHLECVSIELERQATPEDIIAVWTNYQPEPQQLKLPTAPAHPLIYRYEEDRPQTVRDRNAGRGMTATIGRLRPCPILSYKFVVLGHNTIRGAAGGSVLNAELCVQKGLL
;
A
#
# COMPACT_ATOMS: atom_id res chain seq x y z
N MET A 1 0.19 -33.53 11.37
CA MET A 1 1.64 -33.68 11.12
C MET A 1 2.28 -32.34 11.44
N ALA A 2 3.19 -32.32 12.41
CA ALA A 2 3.87 -31.10 12.85
C ALA A 2 4.61 -30.46 11.66
N SER A 3 4.29 -29.20 11.37
CA SER A 3 4.91 -28.45 10.26
C SER A 3 6.42 -28.40 10.48
N GLN A 4 7.19 -28.85 9.48
CA GLN A 4 8.58 -28.45 9.36
C GLN A 4 8.63 -26.93 9.50
N LEU A 5 9.41 -26.42 10.46
CA LEU A 5 9.67 -24.99 10.60
C LEU A 5 10.34 -24.54 9.32
N GLN A 6 9.55 -23.99 8.40
CA GLN A 6 10.06 -23.31 7.22
C GLN A 6 10.97 -22.18 7.74
N GLN A 7 12.24 -22.20 7.37
CA GLN A 7 13.16 -21.12 7.74
C GLN A 7 12.55 -19.80 7.27
N ARG A 8 12.45 -18.82 8.17
CA ARG A 8 11.90 -17.50 7.85
C ARG A 8 12.84 -16.80 6.86
N ILE A 9 12.26 -16.04 5.94
CA ILE A 9 13.02 -15.30 4.93
C ILE A 9 13.64 -14.06 5.60
N PRO A 10 14.98 -13.86 5.51
CA PRO A 10 15.64 -12.71 6.09
C PRO A 10 15.28 -11.44 5.32
N VAL A 11 14.73 -10.46 6.03
CA VAL A 11 14.26 -9.19 5.49
C VAL A 11 14.91 -7.99 6.16
N ALA A 12 14.96 -6.86 5.46
CA ALA A 12 15.38 -5.59 6.02
C ALA A 12 14.43 -4.45 5.66
N VAL A 13 14.45 -3.38 6.46
CA VAL A 13 13.66 -2.16 6.24
C VAL A 13 14.59 -1.00 5.90
N LEU A 14 14.38 -0.38 4.73
CA LEU A 14 15.05 0.86 4.33
C LEU A 14 14.20 2.06 4.74
N GLY A 15 14.81 3.11 5.29
CA GLY A 15 14.06 4.22 5.89
C GLY A 15 13.43 3.85 7.23
N ALA A 16 14.07 2.94 7.98
CA ALA A 16 13.53 2.31 9.19
C ALA A 16 13.05 3.31 10.27
N THR A 17 13.67 4.48 10.39
CA THR A 17 13.38 5.45 11.45
C THR A 17 12.12 6.29 11.20
N GLY A 18 11.61 6.33 9.96
CA GLY A 18 10.40 7.06 9.59
C GLY A 18 9.12 6.37 10.05
N MET A 19 7.97 7.05 9.96
CA MET A 19 6.67 6.50 10.39
C MET A 19 6.31 5.19 9.69
N VAL A 20 6.52 5.09 8.36
CA VAL A 20 6.24 3.86 7.61
C VAL A 20 7.28 2.77 7.93
N GLY A 21 8.55 3.14 8.13
CA GLY A 21 9.58 2.21 8.61
C GLY A 21 9.25 1.59 9.96
N GLN A 22 8.73 2.39 10.89
CA GLN A 22 8.24 1.91 12.19
C GLN A 22 7.04 0.97 12.03
N ARG A 23 6.10 1.27 11.11
CA ARG A 23 4.98 0.35 10.80
C ARG A 23 5.47 -0.97 10.22
N PHE A 24 6.52 -0.97 9.37
CA PHE A 24 7.15 -2.21 8.93
C PHE A 24 7.72 -3.01 10.10
N ILE A 25 8.44 -2.35 11.00
CA ILE A 25 9.01 -3.01 12.19
C ILE A 25 7.91 -3.63 13.05
N GLU A 26 6.82 -2.90 13.30
CA GLU A 26 5.65 -3.39 14.04
C GLU A 26 5.03 -4.63 13.38
N LEU A 27 4.81 -4.60 12.06
CA LEU A 27 4.18 -5.69 11.33
C LEU A 27 5.08 -6.91 11.12
N LEU A 28 6.39 -6.70 10.97
CA LEU A 28 7.38 -7.75 10.78
C LEU A 28 7.78 -8.40 12.11
N HIS A 29 7.51 -7.75 13.25
CA HIS A 29 7.76 -8.32 14.56
C HIS A 29 6.92 -9.59 14.76
N ASN A 30 7.58 -10.74 14.93
CA ASN A 30 6.97 -12.07 15.03
C ASN A 30 6.17 -12.50 13.78
N HIS A 31 6.48 -11.94 12.61
CA HIS A 31 5.87 -12.40 11.36
C HIS A 31 6.20 -13.89 11.11
N PRO A 32 5.24 -14.72 10.69
CA PRO A 32 5.45 -16.16 10.56
C PRO A 32 6.42 -16.53 9.43
N TRP A 33 6.53 -15.70 8.39
CA TRP A 33 7.33 -15.99 7.19
C TRP A 33 8.59 -15.13 7.05
N PHE A 34 8.63 -13.98 7.71
CA PHE A 34 9.69 -12.98 7.53
C PHE A 34 10.42 -12.77 8.84
N GLU A 35 11.74 -12.71 8.78
CA GLU A 35 12.60 -12.42 9.91
C GLU A 35 13.32 -11.10 9.67
N LEU A 36 13.02 -10.10 10.48
CA LEU A 36 13.65 -8.79 10.40
C LEU A 36 15.09 -8.88 10.91
N VAL A 37 16.06 -8.87 9.99
CA VAL A 37 17.49 -8.99 10.29
C VAL A 37 18.28 -7.70 10.08
N GLY A 38 17.69 -6.70 9.41
CA GLY A 38 18.41 -5.48 9.04
C GLY A 38 17.55 -4.22 9.07
N LEU A 39 18.15 -3.13 9.50
CA LEU A 39 17.55 -1.79 9.51
C LEU A 39 18.51 -0.83 8.84
N ALA A 40 18.05 -0.14 7.81
CA ALA A 40 18.84 0.88 7.14
C ALA A 40 18.13 2.23 7.16
N ALA A 41 18.91 3.28 7.34
CA ALA A 41 18.45 4.67 7.29
C ALA A 41 19.62 5.57 6.84
N SER A 42 19.50 6.88 7.08
CA SER A 42 20.58 7.84 6.78
C SER A 42 21.92 7.41 7.39
N GLU A 43 23.00 7.58 6.63
CA GLU A 43 24.38 7.21 7.03
C GLU A 43 24.82 7.91 8.32
N GLN A 44 24.23 9.05 8.67
CA GLN A 44 24.48 9.79 9.91
C GLN A 44 24.24 8.96 11.19
N HIS A 45 23.48 7.87 11.11
CA HIS A 45 23.26 6.99 12.26
C HIS A 45 24.49 6.14 12.58
N GLY A 46 25.38 5.88 11.60
CA GLY A 46 26.70 5.31 11.83
C GLY A 46 26.71 3.93 12.50
N GLY A 47 25.70 3.08 12.28
CA GLY A 47 25.61 1.75 12.89
C GLY A 47 25.12 1.74 14.35
N ARG A 48 24.74 2.90 14.91
CA ARG A 48 24.21 2.99 16.27
C ARG A 48 22.94 2.12 16.45
N PRO A 49 22.67 1.63 17.68
CA PRO A 49 21.46 0.88 17.98
C PRO A 49 20.20 1.67 17.62
N TYR A 50 19.20 0.98 17.06
CA TYR A 50 17.93 1.59 16.65
C TYR A 50 17.25 2.36 17.79
N GLY A 51 17.29 1.83 19.01
CA GLY A 51 16.71 2.47 20.20
C GLY A 51 17.33 3.82 20.57
N GLU A 52 18.56 4.10 20.15
CA GLU A 52 19.23 5.38 20.40
C GLU A 52 18.91 6.43 19.33
N VAL A 53 18.66 5.99 18.09
CA VAL A 53 18.51 6.89 16.95
C VAL A 53 17.06 7.09 16.50
N ALA A 54 16.19 6.12 16.78
CA ALA A 54 14.79 6.17 16.40
C ALA A 54 13.93 6.69 17.55
N ARG A 55 13.14 7.73 17.27
CA ARG A 55 12.03 8.11 18.14
C ARG A 55 10.80 7.31 17.74
N TRP A 56 10.42 6.34 18.56
CA TRP A 56 9.20 5.56 18.34
C TRP A 56 7.97 6.47 18.48
N ARG A 57 7.09 6.45 17.48
CA ARG A 57 5.95 7.38 17.35
C ARG A 57 4.62 6.69 17.12
N LEU A 58 4.62 5.36 17.02
CA LEU A 58 3.38 4.61 16.86
C LEU A 58 2.64 4.60 18.20
N PRO A 59 1.40 5.11 18.26
CA PRO A 59 0.69 5.28 19.54
C PRO A 59 0.07 3.98 20.05
N GLU A 60 0.00 2.94 19.21
CA GLU A 60 -0.71 1.69 19.47
C GLU A 60 0.26 0.54 19.82
N SER A 61 1.56 0.79 19.81
CA SER A 61 2.60 -0.22 20.08
C SER A 61 3.86 0.41 20.67
N ASP A 62 4.60 -0.39 21.44
CA ASP A 62 5.95 -0.05 21.89
C ASP A 62 6.99 -0.54 20.88
N MET A 63 8.20 0.06 20.92
CA MET A 63 9.33 -0.44 20.14
C MET A 63 9.66 -1.87 20.58
N PRO A 64 9.72 -2.85 19.67
CA PRO A 64 10.10 -4.21 20.05
C PRO A 64 11.52 -4.25 20.63
N ALA A 65 11.68 -4.88 21.80
CA ALA A 65 12.97 -4.94 22.50
C ALA A 65 14.09 -5.58 21.65
N SER A 66 13.76 -6.61 20.86
CA SER A 66 14.72 -7.25 19.95
C SER A 66 15.20 -6.33 18.81
N VAL A 67 14.41 -5.30 18.46
CA VAL A 67 14.74 -4.35 17.39
C VAL A 67 15.58 -3.20 17.93
N ALA A 68 15.37 -2.79 19.19
CA ALA A 68 16.08 -1.68 19.82
C ALA A 68 17.62 -1.82 19.77
N SER A 69 18.12 -3.06 19.87
CA SER A 69 19.56 -3.38 19.82
C SER A 69 20.12 -3.53 18.41
N LEU A 70 19.29 -3.58 17.36
CA LEU A 70 19.77 -3.76 16.00
C LEU A 70 20.52 -2.52 15.51
N PRO A 71 21.67 -2.68 14.83
CA PRO A 71 22.41 -1.55 14.27
C PRO A 71 21.66 -0.95 13.08
N VAL A 72 21.66 0.39 13.00
CA VAL A 72 21.10 1.11 11.84
C VAL A 72 22.22 1.41 10.85
N VAL A 73 22.19 0.72 9.71
CA VAL A 73 23.24 0.77 8.69
C VAL A 73 22.87 1.68 7.51
N ALA A 74 23.82 1.89 6.60
CA ALA A 74 23.60 2.63 5.36
C ALA A 74 22.66 1.86 4.40
N CYS A 75 21.87 2.58 3.62
CA CYS A 75 20.96 2.00 2.62
C CYS A 75 21.71 1.52 1.37
N ARG A 76 22.57 0.52 1.52
CA ARG A 76 23.30 -0.12 0.41
C ARG A 76 23.38 -1.65 0.60
N PRO A 77 23.41 -2.44 -0.48
CA PRO A 77 23.39 -3.90 -0.39
C PRO A 77 24.52 -4.49 0.46
N GLU A 78 25.72 -3.91 0.39
CA GLU A 78 26.92 -4.41 1.08
C GLU A 78 26.79 -4.29 2.61
N ALA A 79 25.94 -3.38 3.09
CA ALA A 79 25.69 -3.19 4.52
C ALA A 79 24.64 -4.17 5.08
N LEU A 80 23.96 -4.93 4.22
CA LEU A 80 22.87 -5.84 4.57
C LEU A 80 23.11 -7.24 3.97
N PRO A 81 24.23 -7.92 4.32
CA PRO A 81 24.55 -9.22 3.77
C PRO A 81 23.51 -10.28 4.15
N GLY A 82 23.17 -11.15 3.19
CA GLY A 82 22.24 -12.26 3.41
C GLY A 82 20.75 -11.87 3.40
N VAL A 83 20.41 -10.59 3.26
CA VAL A 83 19.03 -10.13 3.09
C VAL A 83 18.49 -10.57 1.73
N ARG A 84 17.30 -11.16 1.73
CA ARG A 84 16.60 -11.64 0.52
C ARG A 84 15.53 -10.68 0.05
N VAL A 85 14.93 -9.96 1.00
CA VAL A 85 13.84 -9.00 0.75
C VAL A 85 14.14 -7.69 1.46
N VAL A 86 13.96 -6.57 0.77
CA VAL A 86 13.94 -5.25 1.39
C VAL A 86 12.57 -4.59 1.24
N PHE A 87 12.08 -4.06 2.35
CA PHE A 87 10.92 -3.18 2.40
C PHE A 87 11.41 -1.74 2.40
N SER A 88 11.14 -1.00 1.32
CA SER A 88 11.62 0.37 1.16
C SER A 88 10.55 1.39 1.57
N ALA A 89 10.81 2.05 2.69
CA ALA A 89 10.08 3.23 3.17
C ALA A 89 10.85 4.53 2.91
N LEU A 90 11.73 4.53 1.89
CA LEU A 90 12.56 5.68 1.55
C LEU A 90 11.74 6.83 0.96
N PRO A 91 12.19 8.08 1.16
CA PRO A 91 11.59 9.22 0.48
C PRO A 91 11.95 9.19 -1.01
N GLY A 92 11.07 9.72 -1.86
CA GLY A 92 11.17 9.56 -3.32
C GLY A 92 12.40 10.24 -3.94
N GLU A 93 13.04 11.15 -3.23
CA GLU A 93 14.22 11.89 -3.68
C GLU A 93 15.46 10.99 -3.77
N VAL A 94 15.53 9.92 -2.96
CA VAL A 94 16.70 9.02 -2.89
C VAL A 94 16.38 7.56 -3.21
N ALA A 95 15.09 7.20 -3.21
CA ALA A 95 14.65 5.82 -3.32
C ALA A 95 15.14 5.11 -4.59
N GLY A 96 15.05 5.77 -5.75
CA GLY A 96 15.26 5.12 -7.05
C GLY A 96 16.61 4.40 -7.20
N GLU A 97 17.72 5.13 -7.07
CA GLU A 97 19.06 4.54 -7.25
C GLU A 97 19.37 3.46 -6.19
N ILE A 98 18.90 3.67 -4.96
CA ILE A 98 19.09 2.72 -3.86
C ILE A 98 18.32 1.42 -4.14
N GLU A 99 17.05 1.52 -4.51
CA GLU A 99 16.19 0.38 -4.81
C GLU A 99 16.73 -0.43 -5.98
N GLU A 100 17.19 0.24 -7.04
CA GLU A 100 17.85 -0.43 -8.16
C GLU A 100 19.16 -1.13 -7.73
N ALA A 101 19.94 -0.56 -6.82
CA ALA A 101 21.15 -1.21 -6.32
C ALA A 101 20.84 -2.54 -5.58
N PHE A 102 19.78 -2.58 -4.78
CA PHE A 102 19.31 -3.81 -4.13
C PHE A 102 18.81 -4.84 -5.16
N ALA A 103 18.05 -4.41 -6.17
CA ALA A 103 17.60 -5.31 -7.24
C ALA A 103 18.79 -5.91 -8.03
N ARG A 104 19.81 -5.10 -8.36
CA ARG A 104 21.07 -5.57 -8.98
C ARG A 104 21.80 -6.59 -8.13
N ALA A 105 21.77 -6.42 -6.80
CA ALA A 105 22.37 -7.36 -5.86
C ALA A 105 21.56 -8.66 -5.66
N GLY A 106 20.46 -8.87 -6.38
CA GLY A 106 19.64 -10.08 -6.27
C GLY A 106 18.55 -10.04 -5.22
N VAL A 107 18.31 -8.87 -4.61
CA VAL A 107 17.33 -8.68 -3.56
C VAL A 107 15.97 -8.34 -4.16
N ALA A 108 14.90 -8.89 -3.60
CA ALA A 108 13.54 -8.49 -3.93
C ALA A 108 13.16 -7.21 -3.18
N VAL A 109 12.81 -6.16 -3.90
CA VAL A 109 12.50 -4.83 -3.36
C VAL A 109 11.00 -4.60 -3.40
N PHE A 110 10.40 -4.36 -2.22
CA PHE A 110 9.00 -3.95 -2.09
C PHE A 110 8.97 -2.50 -1.63
N SER A 111 8.71 -1.59 -2.57
CA SER A 111 8.85 -0.14 -2.38
C SER A 111 7.53 0.57 -2.16
N ASN A 112 7.50 1.50 -1.21
CA ASN A 112 6.41 2.46 -1.06
C ASN A 112 6.71 3.80 -1.77
N ALA A 113 7.90 3.97 -2.33
CA ALA A 113 8.28 5.17 -3.04
C ALA A 113 7.57 5.28 -4.40
N LYS A 114 7.47 6.52 -4.91
CA LYS A 114 6.80 6.80 -6.18
C LYS A 114 7.63 6.44 -7.43
N ASN A 115 8.94 6.31 -7.26
CA ASN A 115 9.95 6.35 -8.33
C ASN A 115 9.69 5.35 -9.45
N HIS A 116 9.31 4.13 -9.12
CA HIS A 116 9.12 3.04 -10.07
C HIS A 116 7.64 2.71 -10.36
N ARG A 117 6.67 3.39 -9.71
CA ARG A 117 5.24 3.02 -9.78
C ARG A 117 4.69 2.98 -11.20
N MET A 118 5.12 3.93 -12.03
CA MET A 118 4.66 4.06 -13.41
C MET A 118 5.68 3.51 -14.43
N ALA A 119 6.74 2.83 -13.99
CA ALA A 119 7.64 2.16 -14.92
C ALA A 119 6.90 1.03 -15.68
N PRO A 120 7.20 0.83 -16.97
CA PRO A 120 6.46 -0.10 -17.83
C PRO A 120 6.69 -1.58 -17.49
N ASP A 121 7.69 -1.88 -16.68
CA ASP A 121 8.12 -3.23 -16.28
C ASP A 121 8.05 -3.45 -14.76
N VAL A 122 7.49 -2.50 -14.00
CA VAL A 122 7.38 -2.61 -12.54
C VAL A 122 5.91 -2.78 -12.14
N PRO A 123 5.55 -3.87 -11.46
CA PRO A 123 4.22 -4.03 -10.89
C PRO A 123 3.90 -2.91 -9.88
N LEU A 124 2.72 -2.32 -10.06
CA LEU A 124 2.07 -1.46 -9.06
C LEU A 124 1.00 -2.28 -8.37
N LEU A 125 1.36 -2.96 -7.28
CA LEU A 125 0.68 -4.16 -6.84
C LEU A 125 -0.21 -3.92 -5.62
N ILE A 126 -1.46 -4.35 -5.74
CA ILE A 126 -2.42 -4.56 -4.66
C ILE A 126 -2.94 -6.00 -4.85
N PRO A 127 -2.57 -6.96 -4.00
CA PRO A 127 -2.83 -8.37 -4.24
C PRO A 127 -4.33 -8.69 -4.39
N GLU A 128 -5.17 -7.94 -3.70
CA GLU A 128 -6.61 -8.04 -3.82
C GLU A 128 -7.17 -7.54 -5.16
N VAL A 129 -6.42 -6.78 -5.96
CA VAL A 129 -6.90 -6.08 -7.16
C VAL A 129 -6.28 -6.63 -8.44
N ASN A 130 -4.97 -6.88 -8.41
CA ASN A 130 -4.17 -7.17 -9.60
C ASN A 130 -3.00 -8.12 -9.31
N ALA A 131 -3.24 -9.21 -8.55
CA ALA A 131 -2.23 -10.21 -8.22
C ALA A 131 -1.52 -10.80 -9.46
N ASP A 132 -2.19 -10.84 -10.61
CA ASP A 132 -1.66 -11.30 -11.89
C ASP A 132 -0.51 -10.40 -12.44
N HIS A 133 -0.44 -9.14 -12.02
CA HIS A 133 0.61 -8.20 -12.46
C HIS A 133 2.02 -8.62 -12.02
N VAL A 134 2.16 -9.57 -11.09
CA VAL A 134 3.46 -10.16 -10.72
C VAL A 134 4.15 -10.85 -11.91
N ALA A 135 3.41 -11.23 -12.95
CA ALA A 135 3.98 -11.78 -14.18
C ALA A 135 5.00 -10.84 -14.85
N ALA A 136 4.88 -9.51 -14.63
CA ALA A 136 5.83 -8.53 -15.17
C ALA A 136 7.25 -8.69 -14.61
N ILE A 137 7.44 -9.35 -13.47
CA ILE A 137 8.76 -9.53 -12.83
C ILE A 137 9.73 -10.29 -13.73
N GLN A 138 9.23 -11.27 -14.49
CA GLN A 138 10.07 -12.02 -15.43
C GLN A 138 10.62 -11.09 -16.51
N GLU A 139 9.76 -10.27 -17.12
CA GLU A 139 10.14 -9.30 -18.15
C GLU A 139 11.04 -8.20 -17.57
N GLN A 140 10.79 -7.77 -16.33
CA GLN A 140 11.64 -6.82 -15.61
C GLN A 140 13.06 -7.34 -15.45
N ARG A 141 13.24 -8.56 -14.95
CA ARG A 141 14.57 -9.18 -14.77
C ARG A 141 15.34 -9.25 -16.08
N GLN A 142 14.66 -9.64 -17.16
CA GLN A 142 15.24 -9.72 -18.50
C GLN A 142 15.64 -8.33 -19.02
N ARG A 143 14.75 -7.34 -18.91
CA ARG A 143 15.00 -5.97 -19.42
C ARG A 143 16.05 -5.20 -18.63
N ARG A 144 16.11 -5.44 -17.32
CA ARG A 144 17.00 -4.72 -16.40
C ARG A 144 18.31 -5.45 -16.13
N GLU A 145 18.44 -6.67 -16.62
CA GLU A 145 19.64 -7.51 -16.49
C GLU A 145 20.09 -7.70 -15.03
N TRP A 146 19.12 -7.84 -14.12
CA TRP A 146 19.38 -8.10 -12.70
C TRP A 146 18.69 -9.38 -12.20
N PRO A 147 19.24 -10.04 -11.16
CA PRO A 147 18.61 -11.24 -10.58
C PRO A 147 17.48 -10.92 -9.60
N GLY A 148 17.50 -9.73 -8.98
CA GLY A 148 16.45 -9.27 -8.07
C GLY A 148 15.23 -8.75 -8.83
N PHE A 149 14.38 -7.98 -8.16
CA PHE A 149 13.26 -7.29 -8.80
C PHE A 149 12.72 -6.18 -7.89
N ILE A 150 11.92 -5.31 -8.48
CA ILE A 150 11.21 -4.23 -7.78
C ILE A 150 9.72 -4.41 -8.00
N ILE A 151 8.96 -4.39 -6.91
CA ILE A 151 7.50 -4.22 -6.87
C ILE A 151 7.23 -2.94 -6.10
N THR A 152 6.27 -2.16 -6.57
CA THR A 152 5.83 -0.96 -5.87
C THR A 152 4.43 -1.13 -5.30
N ASN A 153 4.24 -0.60 -4.10
CA ASN A 153 2.93 -0.29 -3.58
C ASN A 153 2.39 0.98 -4.22
N ALA A 154 1.08 1.01 -4.34
CA ALA A 154 0.34 2.18 -4.78
C ALA A 154 0.35 3.33 -3.78
N ASN A 155 -0.07 4.48 -4.26
CA ASN A 155 -0.44 5.62 -3.45
C ASN A 155 -1.50 5.21 -2.40
N CYS A 156 -1.34 5.74 -1.19
CA CYS A 156 -2.13 5.37 -0.03
C CYS A 156 -3.60 5.79 -0.11
N SER A 157 -3.93 6.80 -0.92
CA SER A 157 -5.31 7.17 -1.28
C SER A 157 -5.82 6.37 -2.48
N ALA A 158 -4.99 6.10 -3.48
CA ALA A 158 -5.45 5.29 -4.61
C ALA A 158 -5.81 3.84 -4.20
N THR A 159 -5.14 3.29 -3.18
CA THR A 159 -5.33 1.90 -2.70
C THR A 159 -6.77 1.59 -2.26
N PRO A 160 -7.37 2.26 -1.24
CA PRO A 160 -8.74 1.97 -0.83
C PRO A 160 -9.76 2.21 -1.94
N LEU A 161 -9.54 3.23 -2.79
CA LEU A 161 -10.36 3.47 -3.98
C LEU A 161 -10.40 2.24 -4.88
N VAL A 162 -9.26 1.77 -5.38
CA VAL A 162 -9.25 0.66 -6.34
C VAL A 162 -9.68 -0.65 -5.73
N MET A 163 -9.46 -0.87 -4.43
CA MET A 163 -10.04 -2.01 -3.73
C MET A 163 -11.57 -1.99 -3.78
N ALA A 164 -12.20 -0.83 -3.61
CA ALA A 164 -13.65 -0.69 -3.74
C ALA A 164 -14.14 -0.76 -5.19
N LEU A 165 -13.35 -0.24 -6.15
CA LEU A 165 -13.73 -0.21 -7.57
C LEU A 165 -13.55 -1.55 -8.27
N LYS A 166 -12.52 -2.34 -7.94
CA LYS A 166 -12.21 -3.59 -8.65
C LYS A 166 -13.39 -4.58 -8.75
N PRO A 167 -14.08 -4.94 -7.66
CA PRO A 167 -15.18 -5.88 -7.77
C PRO A 167 -16.37 -5.29 -8.56
N LEU A 168 -16.58 -3.97 -8.50
CA LEU A 168 -17.58 -3.30 -9.32
C LEU A 168 -17.20 -3.26 -10.81
N GLN A 169 -15.93 -3.04 -11.13
CA GLN A 169 -15.40 -3.11 -12.49
C GLN A 169 -15.64 -4.50 -13.09
N GLN A 170 -15.35 -5.56 -12.33
CA GLN A 170 -15.57 -6.94 -12.77
C GLN A 170 -17.07 -7.24 -12.98
N ALA A 171 -17.92 -6.83 -12.04
CA ALA A 171 -19.35 -7.15 -12.07
C ALA A 171 -20.16 -6.28 -13.03
N PHE A 172 -19.83 -5.00 -13.18
CA PHE A 172 -20.68 -4.02 -13.87
C PHE A 172 -19.96 -3.12 -14.88
N GLY A 173 -18.62 -3.11 -14.91
CA GLY A 173 -17.84 -2.14 -15.66
C GLY A 173 -17.94 -0.72 -15.08
N ILE A 174 -16.93 0.11 -15.30
CA ILE A 174 -16.87 1.50 -14.80
C ILE A 174 -16.33 2.40 -15.91
N LYS A 175 -17.12 3.41 -16.31
CA LYS A 175 -16.72 4.39 -17.32
C LYS A 175 -15.99 5.58 -16.72
N LYS A 176 -16.50 6.08 -15.60
CA LYS A 176 -16.01 7.31 -14.95
C LYS A 176 -16.00 7.17 -13.44
N ALA A 177 -15.01 7.79 -12.81
CA ALA A 177 -14.95 8.02 -11.38
C ALA A 177 -14.60 9.49 -11.11
N ILE A 178 -15.36 10.13 -10.24
CA ILE A 178 -15.06 11.47 -9.71
C ILE A 178 -14.96 11.33 -8.20
N LEU A 179 -13.89 11.83 -7.60
CA LEU A 179 -13.69 11.72 -6.17
C LEU A 179 -13.04 12.93 -5.52
N THR A 180 -13.31 13.07 -4.22
CA THR A 180 -12.61 13.99 -3.34
C THR A 180 -12.06 13.24 -2.15
N THR A 181 -10.75 13.33 -1.94
CA THR A 181 -10.07 12.69 -0.80
C THR A 181 -9.89 13.68 0.34
N LEU A 182 -10.17 13.23 1.56
CA LEU A 182 -9.93 13.89 2.83
C LEU A 182 -8.83 13.11 3.55
N GLN A 183 -7.60 13.52 3.31
CA GLN A 183 -6.42 12.78 3.71
C GLN A 183 -5.91 13.22 5.09
N ALA A 184 -5.58 12.24 5.93
CA ALA A 184 -4.93 12.43 7.21
C ALA A 184 -3.52 13.05 7.11
N ILE A 185 -3.08 13.69 8.19
CA ILE A 185 -1.77 14.36 8.32
C ILE A 185 -0.59 13.38 8.27
N SER A 186 -0.77 12.14 8.73
CA SER A 186 0.29 11.11 8.68
C SER A 186 0.71 10.74 7.26
N GLY A 187 -0.11 11.05 6.23
CA GLY A 187 0.27 10.88 4.83
C GLY A 187 1.44 11.76 4.38
N ALA A 188 1.72 12.86 5.10
CA ALA A 188 2.89 13.70 4.86
C ALA A 188 4.17 13.20 5.57
N GLY A 189 4.10 12.06 6.27
CA GLY A 189 5.19 11.54 7.08
C GLY A 189 5.45 12.35 8.34
N TYR A 190 6.67 12.26 8.89
CA TYR A 190 7.13 13.07 10.01
C TYR A 190 8.50 13.70 9.65
N PRO A 191 8.73 15.01 9.88
CA PRO A 191 7.91 15.95 10.65
C PRO A 191 6.58 16.36 10.00
N GLY A 192 6.40 16.04 8.71
CA GLY A 192 5.12 16.22 8.02
C GLY A 192 4.71 17.68 7.91
N LEU A 193 3.43 17.95 8.15
CA LEU A 193 2.85 19.29 8.08
C LEU A 193 3.05 20.05 9.40
N PRO A 194 3.46 21.33 9.37
CA PRO A 194 3.45 22.20 10.54
C PRO A 194 2.05 22.24 11.16
N SER A 195 1.98 22.21 12.50
CA SER A 195 0.70 22.23 13.22
C SER A 195 -0.12 23.48 12.91
N TYR A 196 0.55 24.62 12.72
CA TYR A 196 -0.10 25.90 12.42
C TYR A 196 -0.84 25.91 11.07
N ASP A 197 -0.41 25.06 10.13
CA ASP A 197 -1.03 24.99 8.81
C ASP A 197 -2.33 24.17 8.82
N ILE A 198 -2.55 23.29 9.80
CA ILE A 198 -3.62 22.28 9.76
C ILE A 198 -4.58 22.29 10.94
N VAL A 199 -4.18 22.78 12.13
CA VAL A 199 -5.10 22.90 13.27
C VAL A 199 -6.20 23.90 12.94
N ASP A 200 -7.45 23.50 13.12
CA ASP A 200 -8.64 24.29 12.75
C ASP A 200 -8.67 24.71 11.27
N ASN A 201 -8.00 23.95 10.39
CA ASN A 201 -7.86 24.29 8.99
C ASN A 201 -8.02 23.07 8.06
N VAL A 202 -8.26 23.35 6.78
CA VAL A 202 -8.33 22.38 5.70
C VAL A 202 -7.48 22.89 4.54
N ILE A 203 -6.59 22.06 4.01
CA ILE A 203 -5.68 22.45 2.92
C ILE A 203 -6.14 21.75 1.62
N PRO A 204 -6.71 22.47 0.64
CA PRO A 204 -7.26 21.88 -0.59
C PRO A 204 -6.19 21.62 -1.66
N TYR A 205 -4.98 21.28 -1.24
CA TYR A 205 -3.87 20.99 -2.14
C TYR A 205 -2.87 20.03 -1.52
N ILE A 206 -2.53 18.98 -2.26
CA ILE A 206 -1.44 18.05 -1.96
C ILE A 206 -0.64 17.84 -3.24
N GLY A 207 0.62 18.29 -3.25
CA GLY A 207 1.43 18.36 -4.46
C GLY A 207 1.56 17.03 -5.22
N GLY A 208 1.08 17.03 -6.47
CA GLY A 208 1.13 15.89 -7.38
C GLY A 208 0.25 14.70 -6.98
N GLU A 209 -0.67 14.87 -6.01
CA GLU A 209 -1.47 13.77 -5.47
C GLU A 209 -2.65 13.43 -6.37
N GLU A 210 -3.27 14.43 -7.00
CA GLU A 210 -4.39 14.27 -7.92
C GLU A 210 -3.95 13.49 -9.16
N GLU A 211 -2.86 13.89 -9.82
CA GLU A 211 -2.35 13.25 -11.03
C GLU A 211 -1.86 11.82 -10.76
N LYS A 212 -1.27 11.58 -9.57
CA LYS A 212 -0.90 10.22 -9.15
C LYS A 212 -2.15 9.36 -8.99
N LEU A 213 -3.14 9.83 -8.26
CA LEU A 213 -4.36 9.07 -7.99
C LEU A 213 -5.08 8.71 -9.29
N GLU A 214 -5.20 9.66 -10.23
CA GLU A 214 -5.84 9.44 -11.52
C GLU A 214 -5.09 8.40 -12.39
N ARG A 215 -3.76 8.51 -12.47
CA ARG A 215 -2.93 7.61 -13.30
C ARG A 215 -2.76 6.22 -12.69
N GLU A 216 -2.44 6.16 -11.39
CA GLU A 216 -2.21 4.89 -10.69
C GLU A 216 -3.49 4.06 -10.65
N THR A 217 -4.67 4.69 -10.50
CA THR A 217 -5.99 4.00 -10.55
C THR A 217 -6.16 3.22 -11.85
N ARG A 218 -5.83 3.83 -12.99
CA ARG A 218 -5.97 3.21 -14.31
C ARG A 218 -5.01 2.04 -14.50
N LYS A 219 -3.75 2.18 -14.07
CA LYS A 219 -2.77 1.10 -14.15
C LYS A 219 -3.19 -0.09 -13.28
N MET A 220 -3.61 0.14 -12.04
CA MET A 220 -3.99 -0.94 -11.10
C MET A 220 -5.26 -1.68 -11.52
N LEU A 221 -6.25 -0.98 -12.08
CA LEU A 221 -7.47 -1.60 -12.61
C LEU A 221 -7.29 -2.18 -14.01
N GLY A 222 -6.13 -1.93 -14.63
CA GLY A 222 -5.74 -2.41 -15.95
C GLY A 222 -5.28 -3.87 -15.95
N THR A 223 -4.65 -4.27 -17.06
CA THR A 223 -4.17 -5.63 -17.30
C THR A 223 -2.68 -5.66 -17.57
N TRP A 224 -2.07 -6.83 -17.34
CA TRP A 224 -0.74 -7.14 -17.83
C TRP A 224 -0.87 -8.01 -19.09
N GLU A 225 -0.23 -7.60 -20.19
CA GLU A 225 -0.18 -8.34 -21.45
C GLU A 225 1.27 -8.69 -21.77
N GLU A 226 1.62 -9.98 -21.77
CA GLU A 226 2.99 -10.44 -22.04
C GLU A 226 3.52 -9.89 -23.39
N GLY A 227 4.72 -9.30 -23.37
CA GLY A 227 5.35 -8.70 -24.55
C GLY A 227 4.84 -7.29 -24.89
N ARG A 228 3.66 -6.88 -24.44
CA ARG A 228 3.12 -5.52 -24.60
C ARG A 228 3.33 -4.64 -23.37
N GLY A 229 3.22 -5.22 -22.18
CA GLY A 229 3.34 -4.54 -20.90
C GLY A 229 2.00 -4.23 -20.23
N PHE A 230 1.99 -3.25 -19.33
CA PHE A 230 0.77 -2.80 -18.67
C PHE A 230 -0.15 -2.03 -19.62
N VAL A 231 -1.43 -2.41 -19.63
CA VAL A 231 -2.49 -1.71 -20.37
C VAL A 231 -3.45 -1.09 -19.35
N ASP A 232 -3.52 0.24 -19.37
CA ASP A 232 -4.42 1.01 -18.51
C ASP A 232 -5.89 0.60 -18.72
N ALA A 233 -6.65 0.54 -17.61
CA ALA A 233 -8.09 0.40 -17.69
C ALA A 233 -8.73 1.61 -18.40
N PRO A 234 -9.72 1.39 -19.27
CA PRO A 234 -10.36 2.45 -20.07
C PRO A 234 -11.40 3.24 -19.27
N LEU A 235 -11.04 3.71 -18.06
CA LEU A 235 -11.89 4.60 -17.24
C LEU A 235 -11.31 6.01 -17.16
N ALA A 236 -12.20 7.00 -17.11
CA ALA A 236 -11.85 8.37 -16.77
C ALA A 236 -11.88 8.55 -15.24
N VAL A 237 -10.83 9.13 -14.67
CA VAL A 237 -10.75 9.42 -13.24
C VAL A 237 -10.49 10.91 -13.09
N SER A 238 -11.25 11.58 -12.22
CA SER A 238 -11.02 12.96 -11.81
C SER A 238 -10.94 13.02 -10.30
N ALA A 239 -9.84 13.54 -9.77
CA ALA A 239 -9.56 13.58 -8.35
C ALA A 239 -9.43 15.00 -7.83
N HIS A 240 -9.91 15.23 -6.61
CA HIS A 240 -9.56 16.39 -5.80
C HIS A 240 -8.95 15.95 -4.47
N CYS A 241 -7.76 16.44 -4.13
CA CYS A 241 -7.02 15.95 -2.96
C CYS A 241 -6.87 17.02 -1.87
N THR A 242 -7.49 16.78 -0.72
CA THR A 242 -7.55 17.71 0.40
C THR A 242 -6.91 17.10 1.65
N ARG A 243 -6.13 17.89 2.38
CA ARG A 243 -5.61 17.51 3.71
C ARG A 243 -6.54 18.01 4.80
N VAL A 244 -6.84 17.15 5.78
CA VAL A 244 -7.72 17.42 6.92
C VAL A 244 -7.03 17.12 8.25
N PRO A 245 -7.49 17.70 9.38
CA PRO A 245 -6.86 17.52 10.70
C PRO A 245 -7.23 16.17 11.35
N THR A 246 -7.05 15.08 10.61
CA THR A 246 -7.18 13.71 11.11
C THR A 246 -5.81 13.06 11.20
N ARG A 247 -5.57 12.26 12.25
CA ARG A 247 -4.26 11.64 12.50
C ARG A 247 -3.89 10.60 11.44
N GLU A 248 -4.78 9.64 11.21
CA GLU A 248 -4.63 8.48 10.33
C GLU A 248 -5.99 8.14 9.72
N GLY A 249 -5.97 7.57 8.52
CA GLY A 249 -7.15 7.25 7.72
C GLY A 249 -7.39 8.24 6.60
N HIS A 250 -7.51 7.76 5.36
CA HIS A 250 -7.91 8.57 4.21
C HIS A 250 -9.36 8.25 3.86
N LEU A 251 -10.22 9.26 3.98
CA LEU A 251 -11.65 9.17 3.67
C LEU A 251 -11.89 9.74 2.28
N GLU A 252 -12.72 9.09 1.47
CA GLU A 252 -12.91 9.48 0.08
C GLU A 252 -14.39 9.48 -0.26
N CYS A 253 -14.86 10.59 -0.82
CA CYS A 253 -16.19 10.73 -1.37
C CYS A 253 -16.11 10.39 -2.86
N VAL A 254 -16.71 9.27 -3.28
CA VAL A 254 -16.56 8.73 -4.63
C VAL A 254 -17.91 8.73 -5.34
N SER A 255 -17.93 9.17 -6.60
CA SER A 255 -19.06 9.04 -7.51
C SER A 255 -18.61 8.28 -8.75
N ILE A 256 -19.40 7.31 -9.21
CA ILE A 256 -19.06 6.44 -10.34
C ILE A 256 -20.18 6.37 -11.37
N GLU A 257 -19.79 6.19 -12.63
CA GLU A 257 -20.68 5.81 -13.74
C GLU A 257 -20.39 4.36 -14.13
N LEU A 258 -21.39 3.48 -13.93
CA LEU A 258 -21.30 2.07 -14.29
C LEU A 258 -21.60 1.86 -15.78
N GLU A 259 -21.05 0.81 -16.38
CA GLU A 259 -21.41 0.43 -17.75
C GLU A 259 -22.73 -0.34 -17.81
N ARG A 260 -22.93 -1.26 -16.87
CA ARG A 260 -24.15 -2.06 -16.70
C ARG A 260 -24.96 -1.54 -15.53
N GLN A 261 -26.28 -1.60 -15.65
CA GLN A 261 -27.19 -1.28 -14.56
C GLN A 261 -27.02 -2.29 -13.41
N ALA A 262 -27.13 -1.80 -12.18
CA ALA A 262 -27.07 -2.57 -10.95
C ALA A 262 -27.96 -1.88 -9.90
N THR A 263 -28.55 -2.63 -8.97
CA THR A 263 -29.23 -2.05 -7.80
C THR A 263 -28.22 -1.75 -6.69
N PRO A 264 -28.57 -0.93 -5.67
CA PRO A 264 -27.75 -0.79 -4.48
C PRO A 264 -27.43 -2.12 -3.79
N GLU A 265 -28.39 -3.04 -3.76
CA GLU A 265 -28.24 -4.38 -3.18
C GLU A 265 -27.21 -5.21 -3.95
N ASP A 266 -27.21 -5.15 -5.29
CA ASP A 266 -26.22 -5.82 -6.13
C ASP A 266 -24.80 -5.32 -5.84
N ILE A 267 -24.63 -3.99 -5.74
CA ILE A 267 -23.35 -3.35 -5.44
C ILE A 267 -22.84 -3.75 -4.06
N ILE A 268 -23.71 -3.70 -3.05
CA ILE A 268 -23.35 -4.10 -1.69
C ILE A 268 -22.97 -5.59 -1.65
N ALA A 269 -23.74 -6.45 -2.32
CA ALA A 269 -23.45 -7.88 -2.40
C ALA A 269 -22.09 -8.17 -3.05
N VAL A 270 -21.71 -7.42 -4.08
CA VAL A 270 -20.40 -7.55 -4.74
C VAL A 270 -19.26 -7.16 -3.80
N TRP A 271 -19.42 -6.12 -2.98
CA TRP A 271 -18.42 -5.76 -1.97
C TRP A 271 -18.33 -6.75 -0.81
N THR A 272 -19.47 -7.18 -0.25
CA THR A 272 -19.50 -8.05 0.94
C THR A 272 -19.02 -9.47 0.64
N ASN A 273 -19.23 -9.95 -0.58
CA ASN A 273 -18.79 -11.27 -1.02
C ASN A 273 -17.40 -11.25 -1.67
N TYR A 274 -16.69 -10.11 -1.67
CA TYR A 274 -15.39 -10.02 -2.32
C TYR A 274 -14.32 -10.85 -1.61
N GLN A 275 -13.85 -11.91 -2.27
CA GLN A 275 -12.86 -12.86 -1.76
C GLN A 275 -11.74 -13.07 -2.80
N PRO A 276 -10.80 -12.11 -2.94
CA PRO A 276 -9.71 -12.21 -3.90
C PRO A 276 -8.61 -13.16 -3.41
N GLU A 277 -7.58 -13.34 -4.25
CA GLU A 277 -6.54 -14.35 -4.06
C GLU A 277 -5.88 -14.35 -2.66
N PRO A 278 -5.51 -13.22 -2.03
CA PRO A 278 -4.90 -13.22 -0.70
C PRO A 278 -5.74 -13.90 0.38
N GLN A 279 -7.06 -13.74 0.33
CA GLN A 279 -7.99 -14.34 1.28
C GLN A 279 -8.15 -15.84 1.04
N GLN A 280 -8.20 -16.25 -0.24
CA GLN A 280 -8.27 -17.66 -0.62
C GLN A 280 -7.02 -18.41 -0.18
N LEU A 281 -5.85 -17.79 -0.35
CA LEU A 281 -4.55 -18.32 0.10
C LEU A 281 -4.31 -18.20 1.61
N LYS A 282 -5.18 -17.46 2.32
CA LYS A 282 -5.06 -17.18 3.77
C LYS A 282 -3.67 -16.62 4.13
N LEU A 283 -3.21 -15.64 3.36
CA LEU A 283 -1.91 -15.00 3.64
C LEU A 283 -1.92 -14.39 5.05
N PRO A 284 -0.79 -14.42 5.80
CA PRO A 284 -0.76 -14.02 7.20
C PRO A 284 -1.27 -12.59 7.45
N THR A 285 -0.92 -11.65 6.57
CA THR A 285 -1.32 -10.25 6.69
C THR A 285 -2.69 -9.98 6.07
N ALA A 286 -3.22 -10.89 5.26
CA ALA A 286 -4.54 -10.73 4.65
C ALA A 286 -5.66 -10.67 5.72
N PRO A 287 -6.53 -9.65 5.69
CA PRO A 287 -7.72 -9.65 6.54
C PRO A 287 -8.74 -10.67 6.01
N ALA A 288 -9.56 -11.22 6.90
CA ALA A 288 -10.64 -12.16 6.50
C ALA A 288 -11.63 -11.53 5.49
N HIS A 289 -11.85 -10.21 5.61
CA HIS A 289 -12.66 -9.43 4.69
C HIS A 289 -11.84 -8.21 4.24
N PRO A 290 -11.42 -8.12 2.96
CA PRO A 290 -10.66 -6.96 2.46
C PRO A 290 -11.54 -5.72 2.32
N LEU A 291 -12.85 -5.91 2.15
CA LEU A 291 -13.86 -4.87 2.10
C LEU A 291 -14.94 -5.13 3.17
N ILE A 292 -15.40 -4.07 3.82
CA ILE A 292 -16.58 -4.10 4.69
C ILE A 292 -17.51 -2.97 4.26
N TYR A 293 -18.80 -3.27 4.13
CA TYR A 293 -19.84 -2.24 3.96
C TYR A 293 -20.49 -1.91 5.31
N ARG A 294 -20.65 -0.62 5.60
CA ARG A 294 -21.36 -0.08 6.76
C ARG A 294 -22.74 0.40 6.34
N TYR A 295 -23.75 -0.07 7.05
CA TYR A 295 -25.16 0.26 6.78
C TYR A 295 -25.59 1.53 7.52
N GLU A 296 -24.89 1.88 8.60
CA GLU A 296 -25.20 3.06 9.38
C GLU A 296 -24.96 4.33 8.55
N GLU A 297 -25.90 5.28 8.68
CA GLU A 297 -25.93 6.46 7.83
C GLU A 297 -24.70 7.36 7.99
N ASP A 298 -24.03 7.35 9.13
CA ASP A 298 -22.91 8.23 9.47
C ASP A 298 -21.54 7.53 9.34
N ARG A 299 -21.44 6.44 8.56
CA ARG A 299 -20.23 5.60 8.45
C ARG A 299 -19.74 5.46 7.00
N PRO A 300 -18.42 5.28 6.78
CA PRO A 300 -17.35 5.14 7.77
C PRO A 300 -16.89 6.46 8.42
N GLN A 301 -16.23 6.36 9.58
CA GLN A 301 -15.55 7.48 10.24
C GLN A 301 -14.09 7.14 10.51
N THR A 302 -13.18 8.10 10.28
CA THR A 302 -11.73 7.89 10.36
C THR A 302 -11.30 7.23 11.67
N VAL A 303 -11.75 7.73 12.82
CA VAL A 303 -11.38 7.19 14.14
C VAL A 303 -12.03 5.83 14.43
N ARG A 304 -13.25 5.59 13.96
CA ARG A 304 -14.03 4.38 14.30
C ARG A 304 -13.72 3.19 13.40
N ASP A 305 -13.30 3.43 12.16
CA ASP A 305 -13.23 2.40 11.12
C ASP A 305 -11.83 2.18 10.54
N ARG A 306 -10.87 3.11 10.70
CA ARG A 306 -9.56 2.96 10.04
C ARG A 306 -8.82 1.69 10.44
N ASN A 307 -9.08 1.15 11.62
CA ASN A 307 -8.41 -0.04 12.16
C ASN A 307 -9.15 -1.35 11.81
N ALA A 308 -10.19 -1.31 10.96
CA ALA A 308 -10.88 -2.52 10.48
C ALA A 308 -9.89 -3.51 9.85
N GLY A 309 -10.01 -4.80 10.19
CA GLY A 309 -9.08 -5.83 9.74
C GLY A 309 -7.62 -5.55 10.10
N ARG A 310 -7.35 -4.99 11.29
CA ARG A 310 -6.02 -4.52 11.72
C ARG A 310 -5.45 -3.44 10.79
N GLY A 311 -6.32 -2.59 10.25
CA GLY A 311 -5.96 -1.55 9.30
C GLY A 311 -5.75 -2.03 7.86
N MET A 312 -5.98 -3.32 7.56
CA MET A 312 -5.86 -3.88 6.21
C MET A 312 -7.17 -3.90 5.41
N THR A 313 -8.32 -3.67 6.05
CA THR A 313 -9.63 -3.64 5.40
C THR A 313 -10.02 -2.23 4.98
N ALA A 314 -10.47 -2.05 3.74
CA ALA A 314 -11.12 -0.82 3.32
C ALA A 314 -12.60 -0.85 3.75
N THR A 315 -13.06 0.23 4.38
CA THR A 315 -14.45 0.33 4.88
C THR A 315 -15.24 1.25 3.96
N ILE A 316 -16.38 0.76 3.47
CA ILE A 316 -17.26 1.44 2.51
C ILE A 316 -18.58 1.76 3.21
N GLY A 317 -19.25 2.85 2.83
CA GLY A 317 -20.58 3.19 3.33
C GLY A 317 -21.25 4.25 2.46
N ARG A 318 -22.42 4.73 2.89
CA ARG A 318 -23.16 5.82 2.22
C ARG A 318 -23.50 5.55 0.75
N LEU A 319 -23.64 4.29 0.31
CA LEU A 319 -24.03 4.02 -1.08
C LEU A 319 -25.43 4.58 -1.35
N ARG A 320 -25.56 5.36 -2.42
CA ARG A 320 -26.84 5.95 -2.86
C ARG A 320 -26.75 6.38 -4.32
N PRO A 321 -27.90 6.55 -5.01
CA PRO A 321 -27.92 7.10 -6.37
C PRO A 321 -27.19 8.45 -6.47
N CYS A 322 -26.48 8.64 -7.56
CA CYS A 322 -25.89 9.93 -7.91
C CYS A 322 -26.79 10.62 -8.94
N PRO A 323 -27.19 11.88 -8.77
CA PRO A 323 -28.02 12.58 -9.76
C PRO A 323 -27.25 12.97 -11.03
N ILE A 324 -25.93 12.81 -11.05
CA ILE A 324 -25.04 13.17 -12.18
C ILE A 324 -24.45 11.93 -12.85
N LEU A 325 -24.08 10.90 -12.06
CA LEU A 325 -23.53 9.62 -12.54
C LEU A 325 -24.47 8.48 -12.15
N SER A 326 -23.97 7.26 -11.92
CA SER A 326 -24.81 6.14 -11.46
C SER A 326 -24.97 6.15 -9.94
N TYR A 327 -23.85 6.07 -9.21
CA TYR A 327 -23.85 5.92 -7.75
C TYR A 327 -22.79 6.78 -7.09
N LYS A 328 -22.97 7.06 -5.81
CA LYS A 328 -21.96 7.68 -4.96
C LYS A 328 -21.91 7.01 -3.59
N PHE A 329 -20.72 6.90 -3.03
CA PHE A 329 -20.43 6.23 -1.77
C PHE A 329 -19.22 6.90 -1.09
N VAL A 330 -18.89 6.43 0.11
CA VAL A 330 -17.70 6.83 0.85
C VAL A 330 -16.84 5.60 1.10
N VAL A 331 -15.52 5.73 0.95
CA VAL A 331 -14.55 4.69 1.32
C VAL A 331 -13.50 5.25 2.27
N LEU A 332 -13.04 4.43 3.20
CA LEU A 332 -11.98 4.73 4.17
C LEU A 332 -10.91 3.65 4.14
N GLY A 333 -9.63 4.04 4.09
CA GLY A 333 -8.49 3.14 4.26
C GLY A 333 -7.45 3.66 5.24
N HIS A 334 -6.72 2.75 5.90
CA HIS A 334 -5.57 3.11 6.73
C HIS A 334 -4.35 3.43 5.88
N ASN A 335 -3.93 4.70 5.85
CA ASN A 335 -2.93 5.17 4.90
C ASN A 335 -1.51 4.62 5.17
N THR A 336 -1.13 4.37 6.42
CA THR A 336 0.21 3.85 6.76
C THR A 336 0.28 2.32 6.89
N ILE A 337 -0.87 1.63 6.92
CA ILE A 337 -0.97 0.17 7.02
C ILE A 337 -1.36 -0.35 5.63
N ARG A 338 -2.65 -0.37 5.28
CA ARG A 338 -3.11 -0.83 3.95
C ARG A 338 -2.47 -0.06 2.80
N GLY A 339 -2.40 1.27 2.93
CA GLY A 339 -1.82 2.15 1.91
C GLY A 339 -0.29 2.22 1.91
N ALA A 340 0.38 1.56 2.86
CA ALA A 340 1.84 1.55 2.91
C ALA A 340 2.41 0.22 3.41
N ALA A 341 2.80 0.11 4.68
CA ALA A 341 3.61 -1.00 5.17
C ALA A 341 2.91 -2.36 5.07
N GLY A 342 1.65 -2.45 5.50
CA GLY A 342 0.86 -3.68 5.45
C GLY A 342 0.58 -4.15 4.04
N GLY A 343 0.31 -3.22 3.11
CA GLY A 343 0.19 -3.55 1.69
C GLY A 343 1.49 -4.14 1.11
N SER A 344 2.65 -3.66 1.56
CA SER A 344 3.96 -4.11 1.05
C SER A 344 4.30 -5.49 1.59
N VAL A 345 4.01 -5.73 2.88
CA VAL A 345 4.16 -7.07 3.48
C VAL A 345 3.25 -8.07 2.76
N LEU A 346 2.00 -7.70 2.48
CA LEU A 346 1.08 -8.56 1.73
C LEU A 346 1.55 -8.84 0.29
N ASN A 347 2.16 -7.85 -0.38
CA ASN A 347 2.81 -8.04 -1.67
C ASN A 347 3.92 -9.09 -1.60
N ALA A 348 4.76 -9.03 -0.56
CA ALA A 348 5.81 -10.01 -0.34
C ALA A 348 5.25 -11.41 -0.04
N GLU A 349 4.21 -11.52 0.79
CA GLU A 349 3.52 -12.78 1.06
C GLU A 349 2.97 -13.43 -0.21
N LEU A 350 2.34 -12.65 -1.10
CA LEU A 350 1.90 -13.15 -2.40
C LEU A 350 3.09 -13.70 -3.20
N CYS A 351 4.21 -12.99 -3.23
CA CYS A 351 5.40 -13.43 -3.95
C CYS A 351 6.01 -14.72 -3.38
N VAL A 352 5.96 -14.92 -2.05
CA VAL A 352 6.32 -16.21 -1.43
C VAL A 352 5.42 -17.33 -1.96
N GLN A 353 4.09 -17.14 -1.96
CA GLN A 353 3.15 -18.14 -2.45
C GLN A 353 3.29 -18.43 -3.94
N LYS A 354 3.69 -17.44 -4.74
CA LYS A 354 3.95 -17.61 -6.18
C LYS A 354 5.34 -18.19 -6.50
N GLY A 355 6.17 -18.49 -5.48
CA GLY A 355 7.52 -19.05 -5.67
C GLY A 355 8.51 -18.06 -6.29
N LEU A 356 8.32 -16.76 -6.08
CA LEU A 356 9.15 -15.70 -6.63
C LEU A 356 10.31 -15.28 -5.71
N LEU A 357 10.25 -15.67 -4.43
CA LEU A 357 11.17 -15.28 -3.37
C LEU A 357 12.09 -16.39 -2.89
#